data_AF-A0A971CWS6-F1
#
_entry.id   AF-A0A971CWS6-F1
#
_cell.length_a   1.000
_cell.length_b   1.000
_cell.length_c   1.000
_cell.angle_alpha   90.00
_cell.angle_beta   90.00
_cell.angle_gamma   90.00
#
_symmetry.space_group_name_H-M   'P 1'
#
loop_
_entity.id
_entity.type
_entity.pdbx_description
1 polymer ?
#
loop_
_entity_poly.entity_id
_entity_poly.type
_entity_poly.pdbx_seq_one_letter_code
_entity_poly.pdbx_strand_id
1 'polypeptide(L)'
;MQFRCTTCGRKLTADDVQAGREARCPQCKNVLTIPKISAHNADLLDLTGPAAPATATKTDGSDAAYSQLANAFGGRLAKPEEVPERRLPWFIDIFLYPLNRAGLMTLSVCVGVPLVLQAVTKFLGILTLAFRPAIVFWVLVLVLFWGSMGVFLLYMNWYVCECIRDSARGQIRAADTIGETPGLTEMIGQALYVVASVLATFGPAIIYHAETRRADAILWVLCGAAGFVLPMALLGVAMYEDVRGLNPVRLIVSTLKTLPQYTIRAPFCYLL
;
A
#
# COMPACT_ATOMS: atom_id res chain seq x y z
N MET A 1 9.31 -32.07 -16.50
CA MET A 1 8.28 -31.30 -17.24
C MET A 1 7.06 -32.14 -17.72
N GLN A 2 5.86 -31.55 -17.81
CA GLN A 2 4.67 -32.15 -18.45
C GLN A 2 4.31 -31.41 -19.75
N PHE A 3 4.16 -32.10 -20.88
CA PHE A 3 3.77 -31.49 -22.16
C PHE A 3 2.78 -32.38 -22.91
N ARG A 4 2.08 -31.84 -23.91
CA ARG A 4 1.09 -32.59 -24.70
C ARG A 4 1.66 -32.98 -26.05
N CYS A 5 1.40 -34.20 -26.50
CA CYS A 5 1.71 -34.62 -27.86
C CYS A 5 0.89 -33.79 -28.85
N THR A 6 1.54 -33.22 -29.87
CA THR A 6 0.90 -32.37 -30.89
C THR A 6 0.00 -33.15 -31.84
N THR A 7 0.22 -34.46 -32.01
CA THR A 7 -0.57 -35.31 -32.90
C THR A 7 -1.75 -36.00 -32.21
N CYS A 8 -1.60 -36.46 -30.96
CA CYS A 8 -2.64 -37.23 -30.27
C CYS A 8 -3.18 -36.57 -28.99
N GLY A 9 -2.65 -35.40 -28.60
CA GLY A 9 -3.13 -34.61 -27.47
C GLY A 9 -2.87 -35.18 -26.08
N ARG A 10 -2.28 -36.38 -25.97
CA ARG A 10 -2.01 -37.05 -24.69
C ARG A 10 -0.92 -36.31 -23.90
N LYS A 11 -1.13 -36.15 -22.59
CA LYS A 11 -0.14 -35.58 -21.66
C LYS A 11 0.98 -36.59 -21.42
N LEU A 12 2.22 -36.15 -21.63
CA LEU A 12 3.45 -36.92 -21.44
C LEU A 12 4.32 -36.20 -20.40
N THR A 13 4.90 -36.97 -19.49
CA THR A 13 5.82 -36.47 -18.48
C THR A 13 7.23 -36.91 -18.89
N ALA A 14 8.13 -35.97 -19.05
CA ALA A 14 9.54 -36.25 -19.35
C ALA A 14 10.45 -35.51 -18.36
N ASP A 15 11.61 -36.11 -18.13
CA ASP A 15 12.66 -35.54 -17.29
C ASP A 15 13.36 -34.40 -18.03
N ASP A 16 13.75 -33.36 -17.31
CA ASP A 16 14.32 -32.12 -17.88
C ASP A 16 15.68 -32.39 -18.55
N VAL A 17 16.37 -33.47 -18.16
CA VAL A 17 17.62 -33.95 -18.79
C VAL A 17 17.41 -34.42 -20.23
N GLN A 18 16.17 -34.70 -20.65
CA GLN A 18 15.84 -35.17 -21.99
C GLN A 18 15.30 -34.06 -22.91
N ALA A 19 15.33 -32.80 -22.47
CA ALA A 19 14.89 -31.65 -23.26
C ALA A 19 15.70 -31.50 -24.57
N GLY A 20 15.00 -31.47 -25.71
CA GLY A 20 15.60 -31.36 -27.04
C GLY A 20 15.99 -32.67 -27.71
N ARG A 21 15.73 -33.83 -27.09
CA ARG A 21 15.89 -35.14 -27.76
C ARG A 21 14.57 -35.58 -28.43
N GLU A 22 14.71 -36.40 -29.46
CA GLU A 22 13.58 -37.03 -30.14
C GLU A 22 13.05 -38.21 -29.31
N ALA A 23 11.76 -38.17 -28.97
CA ALA A 23 11.09 -39.21 -28.22
C ALA A 23 9.88 -39.73 -28.99
N ARG A 24 9.65 -41.05 -28.99
CA ARG A 24 8.45 -41.63 -29.59
C ARG A 24 7.30 -41.61 -28.59
N CYS A 25 6.14 -41.13 -29.03
CA CYS A 25 4.93 -41.23 -28.22
C CYS A 25 4.47 -42.70 -28.14
N PRO A 26 4.24 -43.26 -26.94
CA PRO A 26 3.85 -44.66 -26.78
C PRO A 26 2.49 -45.01 -27.40
N GLN A 27 1.62 -44.01 -27.62
CA GLN A 27 0.27 -44.24 -28.16
C GLN A 27 0.17 -44.12 -29.69
N CYS A 28 0.80 -43.11 -30.32
CA CYS A 28 0.71 -42.89 -31.77
C CYS A 28 2.00 -43.25 -32.52
N LYS A 29 3.06 -43.65 -31.80
CA LYS A 29 4.40 -44.00 -32.33
C LYS A 29 5.12 -42.91 -33.13
N ASN A 30 4.51 -41.73 -33.29
CA ASN A 30 5.16 -40.58 -33.91
C ASN A 30 6.34 -40.08 -33.08
N VAL A 31 7.41 -39.73 -33.79
CA VAL A 31 8.62 -39.12 -33.23
C VAL A 31 8.33 -37.64 -32.98
N LEU A 32 8.52 -37.20 -31.74
CA LEU A 32 8.23 -35.84 -31.29
C LEU A 32 9.47 -35.31 -30.58
N THR A 33 9.84 -34.07 -30.90
CA THR A 33 10.96 -33.41 -30.23
C THR A 33 10.47 -32.82 -28.91
N ILE A 34 11.10 -33.20 -27.81
CA ILE A 34 10.77 -32.65 -26.49
C ILE A 34 11.15 -31.16 -26.48
N PRO A 35 10.21 -30.24 -26.26
CA PRO A 35 10.48 -28.81 -26.36
C PRO A 35 11.50 -28.39 -25.31
N LYS A 36 12.59 -27.75 -25.75
CA LYS A 36 13.51 -27.05 -24.84
C LYS A 36 12.76 -25.85 -24.30
N ILE A 37 12.46 -25.85 -23.01
CA ILE A 37 12.07 -24.62 -22.31
C ILE A 37 13.34 -23.76 -22.31
N SER A 38 13.44 -22.81 -23.23
CA SER A 38 14.49 -21.80 -23.20
C SER A 38 14.34 -20.98 -21.92
N ALA A 39 15.44 -20.87 -21.18
CA ALA A 39 15.57 -20.16 -19.92
C ALA A 39 15.47 -18.64 -20.11
N HIS A 40 14.33 -18.15 -20.62
CA HIS A 40 14.04 -16.71 -20.70
C HIS A 40 12.86 -16.29 -19.79
N ASN A 41 12.19 -17.25 -19.13
CA ASN A 41 11.09 -16.97 -18.20
C ASN A 41 11.34 -17.51 -16.77
N ALA A 42 12.55 -17.99 -16.46
CA ALA A 42 12.92 -18.44 -15.11
C ALA A 42 13.74 -17.39 -14.32
N ASP A 43 14.22 -16.33 -14.97
CA ASP A 43 15.13 -15.33 -14.37
C ASP A 43 14.39 -14.16 -13.67
N LEU A 44 13.06 -14.15 -13.67
CA LEU A 44 12.25 -13.11 -13.01
C LEU A 44 11.84 -13.47 -11.57
N LEU A 45 12.28 -14.62 -11.03
CA LEU A 45 11.86 -15.10 -9.71
C LEU A 45 13.00 -15.41 -8.73
N ASP A 46 14.25 -15.05 -9.05
CA ASP A 46 15.38 -15.23 -8.14
C ASP A 46 15.88 -13.86 -7.62
N LEU A 47 15.25 -13.37 -6.54
CA LEU A 47 15.67 -12.17 -5.80
C LEU A 47 16.81 -12.49 -4.83
N THR A 48 17.88 -13.10 -5.33
CA THR A 48 19.04 -13.47 -4.49
C THR A 48 20.35 -13.45 -5.28
N GLY A 49 20.80 -12.26 -5.67
CA GLY A 49 22.14 -12.01 -6.21
C GLY A 49 22.68 -10.63 -5.80
N PRO A 50 23.98 -10.49 -5.45
CA PRO A 50 24.51 -9.31 -4.77
C PRO A 50 24.50 -8.07 -5.67
N ALA A 51 24.04 -6.96 -5.09
CA ALA A 51 24.00 -5.64 -5.72
C ALA A 51 25.43 -5.18 -6.09
N ALA A 52 25.78 -5.29 -7.37
CA ALA A 52 26.85 -4.50 -7.97
C ALA A 52 26.29 -3.10 -8.30
N PRO A 53 27.03 -2.01 -8.01
CA PRO A 53 26.52 -0.66 -8.12
C PRO A 53 26.35 -0.26 -9.59
N ALA A 54 25.10 -0.16 -10.05
CA ALA A 54 24.78 0.44 -11.32
C ALA A 54 25.01 1.96 -11.21
N THR A 55 26.14 2.44 -11.70
CA THR A 55 26.35 3.84 -12.05
C THR A 55 25.32 4.22 -13.12
N ALA A 56 24.34 5.02 -12.73
CA ALA A 56 23.32 5.57 -13.60
C ALA A 56 23.93 6.67 -14.49
N THR A 57 24.38 6.30 -15.68
CA THR A 57 24.55 7.26 -16.77
C THR A 57 23.20 7.35 -17.50
N LYS A 58 22.38 8.35 -17.14
CA LYS A 58 21.24 8.78 -17.96
C LYS A 58 21.79 9.42 -19.23
N THR A 59 21.38 8.96 -20.41
CA THR A 59 21.13 9.82 -21.59
C THR A 59 20.46 9.06 -22.75
N ASP A 60 19.41 9.69 -23.27
CA ASP A 60 18.83 9.64 -24.64
C ASP A 60 18.05 8.39 -25.10
N GLY A 61 18.47 7.17 -24.74
CA GLY A 61 17.86 5.95 -25.29
C GLY A 61 16.45 5.63 -24.76
N SER A 62 16.23 5.83 -23.45
CA SER A 62 14.96 5.50 -22.79
C SER A 62 13.84 6.46 -23.20
N ASP A 63 14.14 7.75 -23.30
CA ASP A 63 13.14 8.79 -23.57
C ASP A 63 12.68 8.73 -25.04
N ALA A 64 13.56 8.32 -25.94
CA ALA A 64 13.21 8.00 -27.32
C ALA A 64 12.29 6.77 -27.42
N ALA A 65 12.53 5.73 -26.62
CA ALA A 65 11.68 4.53 -26.59
C ALA A 65 10.29 4.82 -26.00
N TYR A 66 10.22 5.62 -24.92
CA TYR A 66 8.94 6.05 -24.32
C TYR A 66 8.14 6.96 -25.25
N SER A 67 8.77 7.91 -25.93
CA SER A 67 8.08 8.79 -26.88
C SER A 67 7.58 8.02 -28.11
N GLN A 68 8.32 7.03 -28.60
CA GLN A 68 7.85 6.13 -29.67
C GLN A 68 6.64 5.29 -29.24
N LEU A 69 6.67 4.73 -28.03
CA LEU A 69 5.54 4.00 -27.47
C LEU A 69 4.35 4.92 -27.20
N ALA A 70 4.57 6.13 -26.70
CA ALA A 70 3.51 7.10 -26.42
C ALA A 70 2.81 7.51 -27.71
N ASN A 71 3.58 7.73 -28.79
CA ASN A 71 3.03 7.99 -30.11
C ASN A 71 2.25 6.78 -30.67
N ALA A 72 2.73 5.55 -30.44
CA ALA A 72 2.05 4.32 -30.87
C ALA A 72 0.72 4.09 -30.12
N PHE A 73 0.64 4.49 -28.85
CA PHE A 73 -0.57 4.41 -28.02
C PHE A 73 -1.39 5.72 -28.00
N GLY A 74 -1.21 6.59 -29.00
CA GLY A 74 -2.03 7.78 -29.20
C GLY A 74 -1.95 8.80 -28.04
N GLY A 75 -0.78 8.95 -27.44
CA GLY A 75 -0.52 9.89 -26.35
C GLY A 75 -1.11 9.49 -24.99
N ARG A 76 -1.64 8.27 -24.84
CA ARG A 76 -2.25 7.81 -23.58
C ARG A 76 -1.27 7.18 -22.59
N LEU A 77 0.01 7.08 -22.93
CA LEU A 77 1.00 6.62 -21.95
C LEU A 77 1.23 7.75 -20.95
N ALA A 78 0.72 7.57 -19.74
CA ALA A 78 1.09 8.39 -18.60
C ALA A 78 2.62 8.33 -18.47
N LYS A 79 3.26 9.51 -18.54
CA LYS A 79 4.71 9.63 -18.36
C LYS A 79 5.06 9.03 -16.98
N PRO A 80 6.07 8.16 -16.87
CA PRO A 80 6.47 7.62 -15.57
C PRO A 80 6.77 8.79 -14.62
N GLU A 81 6.10 8.80 -13.46
CA GLU A 81 6.25 9.79 -12.39
C GLU A 81 7.74 9.95 -12.05
N GLU A 82 8.35 11.06 -12.45
CA GLU A 82 9.78 11.29 -12.22
C GLU A 82 10.02 11.50 -10.73
N VAL A 83 10.80 10.62 -10.10
CA VAL A 83 11.20 10.74 -8.69
C VAL A 83 11.92 12.09 -8.48
N PRO A 84 11.34 13.04 -7.73
CA PRO A 84 11.93 14.37 -7.62
C PRO A 84 13.19 14.33 -6.74
N GLU A 85 14.26 15.00 -7.18
CA GLU A 85 15.46 15.16 -6.36
C GLU A 85 15.21 16.08 -5.17
N ARG A 86 15.61 15.64 -3.97
CA ARG A 86 15.42 16.38 -2.72
C ARG A 86 16.37 17.58 -2.64
N ARG A 87 15.82 18.79 -2.84
CA ARG A 87 16.57 20.07 -2.78
C ARG A 87 16.70 20.65 -1.38
N LEU A 88 15.92 20.17 -0.42
CA LEU A 88 15.82 20.71 0.93
C LEU A 88 16.36 19.71 1.97
N PRO A 89 16.84 20.18 3.13
CA PRO A 89 17.25 19.28 4.21
C PRO A 89 16.07 18.42 4.67
N TRP A 90 16.38 17.17 5.04
CA TRP A 90 15.39 16.10 5.24
C TRP A 90 14.24 16.47 6.21
N PHE A 91 14.53 17.22 7.28
CA PHE A 91 13.56 17.58 8.30
C PHE A 91 12.50 18.58 7.81
N ILE A 92 12.91 19.58 7.02
CA ILE A 92 11.98 20.57 6.44
C ILE A 92 11.07 19.88 5.43
N ASP A 93 11.65 18.98 4.63
CA ASP A 93 10.92 18.31 3.56
C ASP A 93 9.81 17.35 4.07
N ILE A 94 9.93 16.82 5.30
CA ILE A 94 8.85 16.08 5.98
C ILE A 94 7.62 16.97 6.18
N PHE A 95 7.82 18.20 6.66
CA PHE A 95 6.70 19.13 6.91
C PHE A 95 6.13 19.71 5.61
N LEU A 96 6.92 19.76 4.54
CA LEU A 96 6.43 20.11 3.20
C LEU A 96 5.82 18.91 2.46
N TYR A 97 5.74 17.72 3.04
CA TYR A 97 5.08 16.57 2.41
C TYR A 97 3.63 16.86 1.96
N PRO A 98 2.75 17.46 2.80
CA PRO A 98 1.41 17.86 2.37
C PRO A 98 1.36 19.15 1.54
N LEU A 99 2.48 19.88 1.43
CA LEU A 99 2.54 21.20 0.78
C LEU A 99 2.69 21.09 -0.75
N ASN A 100 1.83 20.29 -1.37
CA ASN A 100 1.60 20.22 -2.81
C ASN A 100 0.16 20.68 -3.11
N ARG A 101 -0.14 21.05 -4.36
CA ARG A 101 -1.49 21.45 -4.79
C ARG A 101 -2.53 20.39 -4.43
N ALA A 102 -2.27 19.11 -4.68
CA ALA A 102 -3.23 18.05 -4.33
C ALA A 102 -3.31 17.83 -2.82
N GLY A 103 -2.18 17.77 -2.10
CA GLY A 103 -2.16 17.64 -0.64
C GLY A 103 -2.93 18.77 0.07
N LEU A 104 -2.77 20.02 -0.40
CA LEU A 104 -3.50 21.18 0.11
C LEU A 104 -4.99 21.12 -0.25
N MET A 105 -5.34 20.68 -1.46
CA MET A 105 -6.73 20.45 -1.86
C MET A 105 -7.38 19.41 -0.95
N THR A 106 -6.75 18.23 -0.80
CA THR A 106 -7.24 17.18 0.10
C THR A 106 -7.38 17.70 1.52
N LEU A 107 -6.39 18.40 2.08
CA LEU A 107 -6.45 18.97 3.43
C LEU A 107 -7.59 20.00 3.57
N SER A 108 -7.78 20.87 2.58
CA SER A 108 -8.89 21.84 2.57
C SER A 108 -10.26 21.16 2.52
N VAL A 109 -10.40 20.07 1.76
CA VAL A 109 -11.61 19.25 1.71
C VAL A 109 -11.79 18.53 3.05
N CYS A 110 -10.71 18.02 3.65
CA CYS A 110 -10.73 17.33 4.94
C CYS A 110 -11.25 18.20 6.07
N VAL A 111 -10.91 19.49 6.07
CA VAL A 111 -11.35 20.41 7.11
C VAL A 111 -12.69 21.05 6.72
N GLY A 112 -12.85 21.46 5.46
CA GLY A 112 -14.01 22.19 4.98
C GLY A 112 -15.30 21.37 4.99
N VAL A 113 -15.26 20.13 4.47
CA VAL A 113 -16.47 19.28 4.38
C VAL A 113 -17.07 18.98 5.76
N PRO A 114 -16.33 18.43 6.76
CA PRO A 114 -16.93 18.15 8.06
C PRO A 114 -17.32 19.43 8.80
N LEU A 115 -16.61 20.54 8.64
CA LEU A 115 -16.96 21.83 9.26
C LEU A 115 -18.30 22.35 8.71
N VAL A 116 -18.49 22.36 7.40
CA VAL A 116 -19.74 22.79 6.76
C VAL A 116 -20.89 21.87 7.17
N LEU A 117 -20.67 20.56 7.17
CA LEU A 117 -21.69 19.59 7.54
C LEU A 117 -22.07 19.69 9.04
N GLN A 118 -21.11 19.98 9.92
CA GLN A 118 -21.36 20.29 11.33
C GLN A 118 -22.12 21.60 11.52
N ALA A 119 -21.77 22.66 10.77
CA ALA A 119 -22.49 23.92 10.82
C ALA A 119 -23.95 23.76 10.39
N VAL A 120 -24.21 23.01 9.30
CA VAL A 120 -25.57 22.73 8.80
C VAL A 120 -26.39 21.91 9.80
N THR A 121 -25.82 20.84 10.37
CA THR A 121 -26.52 20.00 11.38
C THR A 121 -26.85 20.78 12.66
N LYS A 122 -25.94 21.65 13.14
CA LYS A 122 -26.18 22.52 14.30
C LYS A 122 -27.24 23.57 14.00
N PHE A 123 -27.18 24.21 12.83
CA PHE A 123 -28.17 25.20 12.41
C PHE A 123 -29.58 24.61 12.31
N LEU A 124 -29.73 23.44 11.66
CA LEU A 124 -31.01 22.73 11.63
C LEU A 124 -31.48 22.33 13.03
N GLY A 125 -30.55 21.96 13.92
CA GLY A 125 -30.87 21.63 15.31
C GLY A 125 -31.46 22.83 16.07
N ILE A 126 -30.89 24.03 15.91
CA ILE A 126 -31.44 25.27 16.49
C ILE A 126 -32.82 25.57 15.92
N LEU A 127 -33.03 25.34 14.62
CA LEU A 127 -34.34 25.54 13.99
C LEU A 127 -35.43 24.61 14.56
N THR A 128 -35.08 23.40 15.02
CA THR A 128 -36.04 22.47 15.66
C THR A 128 -36.59 22.98 17.00
N LEU A 129 -35.89 23.91 17.65
CA LEU A 129 -36.35 24.56 18.89
C LEU A 129 -37.51 25.53 18.63
N ALA A 130 -37.55 26.13 17.44
CA ALA A 130 -38.64 27.02 17.00
C ALA A 130 -39.82 26.25 16.37
N PHE A 131 -39.54 25.17 15.63
CA PHE A 131 -40.55 24.38 14.93
C PHE A 131 -40.41 22.88 15.24
N ARG A 132 -41.25 22.36 16.15
CA ARG A 132 -41.21 20.98 16.65
C ARG A 132 -41.30 19.87 15.58
N PRO A 133 -42.05 20.02 14.47
CA PRO A 133 -42.05 19.02 13.39
C PRO A 133 -40.72 18.90 12.64
N ALA A 134 -39.81 19.89 12.76
CA ALA A 134 -38.50 19.85 12.10
C ALA A 134 -37.53 18.81 12.73
N ILE A 135 -37.89 18.17 13.85
CA ILE A 135 -37.10 17.10 14.48
C ILE A 135 -36.85 15.94 13.51
N VAL A 136 -37.85 15.55 12.71
CA VAL A 136 -37.70 14.43 11.75
C VAL A 136 -36.61 14.74 10.72
N PHE A 137 -36.60 15.97 10.19
CA PHE A 137 -35.59 16.43 9.24
C PHE A 137 -34.20 16.51 9.89
N TRP A 138 -34.12 16.96 11.13
CA TRP A 138 -32.86 17.02 11.86
C TRP A 138 -32.26 15.62 12.11
N VAL A 139 -33.08 14.66 12.54
CA VAL A 139 -32.64 13.26 12.73
C VAL A 139 -32.15 12.66 11.41
N LEU A 140 -32.88 12.87 10.31
CA LEU A 140 -32.48 12.39 8.98
C LEU A 140 -31.12 12.97 8.56
N VAL A 141 -30.93 14.29 8.71
CA VAL A 141 -29.67 14.97 8.38
C VAL A 141 -28.53 14.52 9.29
N LEU A 142 -28.82 14.21 10.56
CA LEU A 142 -27.84 13.65 11.49
C LEU A 142 -27.39 12.25 11.04
N VAL A 143 -28.32 11.37 10.63
CA VAL A 143 -27.96 10.05 10.09
C VAL A 143 -27.10 10.18 8.83
N LEU A 144 -27.46 11.08 7.91
CA LEU A 144 -26.66 11.37 6.71
C LEU A 144 -25.27 11.93 7.06
N PHE A 145 -25.17 12.77 8.08
CA PHE A 145 -23.90 13.30 8.58
C PHE A 145 -22.97 12.19 9.07
N TRP A 146 -23.45 11.28 9.94
CA TRP A 146 -22.63 10.17 10.42
C TRP A 146 -22.27 9.18 9.30
N GLY A 147 -23.20 8.93 8.37
CA GLY A 147 -22.94 8.09 7.20
C GLY A 147 -21.85 8.66 6.28
N SER A 148 -21.98 9.94 5.91
CA SER A 148 -20.97 10.64 5.09
C SER A 148 -19.63 10.78 5.80
N MET A 149 -19.60 11.03 7.11
CA MET A 149 -18.37 11.03 7.91
C MET A 149 -17.71 9.65 7.92
N GLY A 150 -18.49 8.56 8.01
CA GLY A 150 -17.98 7.20 7.90
C GLY A 150 -17.31 6.92 6.56
N VAL A 151 -17.96 7.29 5.44
CA VAL A 151 -17.39 7.16 4.09
C VAL A 151 -16.13 8.03 3.94
N PHE A 152 -16.16 9.25 4.45
CA PHE A 152 -15.01 10.15 4.44
C PHE A 152 -13.81 9.55 5.20
N LEU A 153 -14.05 8.94 6.37
CA LEU A 153 -13.01 8.25 7.12
C LEU A 153 -12.44 7.05 6.36
N LEU A 154 -13.28 6.26 5.68
CA LEU A 154 -12.80 5.15 4.84
C LEU A 154 -11.91 5.65 3.70
N TYR A 155 -12.34 6.71 3.02
CA TYR A 155 -11.54 7.36 1.97
C TYR A 155 -10.22 7.91 2.51
N MET A 156 -10.22 8.54 3.70
CA MET A 156 -8.98 9.03 4.33
C MET A 156 -8.03 7.91 4.71
N ASN A 157 -8.54 6.79 5.25
CA ASN A 157 -7.71 5.62 5.52
C ASN A 157 -7.07 5.07 4.23
N TRP A 158 -7.87 5.01 3.16
CA TRP A 158 -7.36 4.60 1.85
C TRP A 158 -6.27 5.55 1.34
N TYR A 159 -6.52 6.86 1.39
CA TYR A 159 -5.58 7.90 0.93
C TYR A 159 -4.26 7.89 1.70
N VAL A 160 -4.29 7.67 3.02
CA VAL A 160 -3.08 7.57 3.85
C VAL A 160 -2.21 6.39 3.42
N CYS A 161 -2.81 5.23 3.15
CA CYS A 161 -2.05 4.08 2.66
C CYS A 161 -1.49 4.30 1.26
N GLU A 162 -2.19 5.01 0.38
CA GLU A 162 -1.64 5.38 -0.94
C GLU A 162 -0.44 6.31 -0.79
N CYS A 163 -0.53 7.30 0.12
CA CYS A 163 0.61 8.13 0.47
C CYS A 163 1.79 7.31 1.04
N ILE A 164 1.53 6.28 1.84
CA ILE A 164 2.56 5.37 2.36
C ILE A 164 3.20 4.57 1.22
N ARG A 165 2.39 4.12 0.27
CA ARG A 165 2.83 3.36 -0.90
C ARG A 165 3.71 4.19 -1.83
N ASP A 166 3.32 5.44 -2.08
CA ASP A 166 4.13 6.37 -2.87
C ASP A 166 5.39 6.82 -2.15
N SER A 167 5.31 7.05 -0.84
CA SER A 167 6.50 7.29 0.00
C SER A 167 7.49 6.12 -0.06
N ALA A 168 6.98 4.88 -0.08
CA ALA A 168 7.81 3.68 -0.21
C ALA A 168 8.46 3.55 -1.60
N ARG A 169 7.84 4.10 -2.66
CA ARG A 169 8.42 4.22 -4.01
C ARG A 169 9.46 5.35 -4.11
N GLY A 170 9.66 6.13 -3.05
CA GLY A 170 10.62 7.23 -3.01
C GLY A 170 10.01 8.60 -3.38
N GLN A 171 8.68 8.70 -3.48
CA GLN A 171 8.04 9.99 -3.69
C GLN A 171 8.14 10.86 -2.45
N ILE A 172 8.39 12.16 -2.66
CA ILE A 172 8.61 13.14 -1.59
C ILE A 172 7.39 14.04 -1.33
N ARG A 173 6.32 13.91 -2.11
CA ARG A 173 5.08 14.70 -2.00
C ARG A 173 3.87 13.78 -1.91
N ALA A 174 2.79 14.32 -1.33
CA ALA A 174 1.51 13.63 -1.23
C ALA A 174 0.98 13.20 -2.61
N ALA A 175 0.36 12.02 -2.64
CA ALA A 175 -0.16 11.39 -3.85
C ALA A 175 -1.26 12.23 -4.51
N ASP A 176 -1.15 12.41 -5.83
CA ASP A 176 -2.12 13.10 -6.66
C ASP A 176 -3.15 12.08 -7.17
N THR A 177 -4.16 11.76 -6.37
CA THR A 177 -5.23 10.80 -6.73
C THR A 177 -6.32 11.39 -7.64
N ILE A 178 -5.95 12.37 -8.48
CA ILE A 178 -6.91 13.09 -9.33
C ILE A 178 -7.34 12.16 -10.47
N GLY A 179 -8.54 11.60 -10.37
CA GLY A 179 -9.13 10.73 -11.40
C GLY A 179 -9.19 9.24 -11.04
N GLU A 180 -8.56 8.84 -9.94
CA GLU A 180 -8.67 7.50 -9.36
C GLU A 180 -9.61 7.56 -8.15
N THR A 181 -10.92 7.41 -8.39
CA THR A 181 -11.89 7.22 -7.31
C THR A 181 -11.97 5.73 -7.00
N PRO A 182 -11.42 5.26 -5.87
CA PRO A 182 -11.45 3.84 -5.54
C PRO A 182 -12.89 3.36 -5.30
N GLY A 183 -13.12 2.06 -5.46
CA GLY A 183 -14.42 1.46 -5.17
C GLY A 183 -14.70 1.41 -3.66
N LEU A 184 -15.97 1.45 -3.26
CA LEU A 184 -16.36 1.34 -1.84
C LEU A 184 -15.84 0.04 -1.20
N THR A 185 -15.85 -1.07 -1.96
CA THR A 185 -15.36 -2.37 -1.49
C THR A 185 -13.86 -2.38 -1.22
N GLU A 186 -13.08 -1.68 -2.04
CA GLU A 186 -11.64 -1.54 -1.90
C GLU A 186 -11.31 -0.69 -0.68
N MET A 187 -12.00 0.45 -0.50
CA MET A 187 -11.87 1.28 0.70
C MET A 187 -12.16 0.48 1.98
N ILE A 188 -13.22 -0.34 1.98
CA ILE A 188 -13.58 -1.18 3.12
C ILE A 188 -12.53 -2.26 3.36
N GLY A 189 -12.10 -2.98 2.32
CA GLY A 189 -11.08 -4.03 2.44
C GLY A 189 -9.78 -3.49 3.02
N GLN A 190 -9.34 -2.34 2.52
CA GLN A 190 -8.14 -1.67 3.01
C GLN A 190 -8.29 -1.18 4.46
N ALA A 191 -9.43 -0.61 4.82
CA ALA A 191 -9.71 -0.22 6.21
C ALA A 191 -9.69 -1.45 7.14
N LEU A 192 -10.23 -2.58 6.73
CA LEU A 192 -10.18 -3.84 7.50
C LEU A 192 -8.73 -4.31 7.69
N TYR A 193 -7.88 -4.19 6.67
CA TYR A 193 -6.47 -4.53 6.79
C TYR A 193 -5.69 -3.60 7.73
N VAL A 194 -5.98 -2.28 7.70
CA VAL A 194 -5.41 -1.32 8.66
C VAL A 194 -5.84 -1.69 10.08
N VAL A 195 -7.12 -1.98 10.30
CA VAL A 195 -7.63 -2.43 11.61
C VAL A 195 -6.96 -3.73 12.04
N ALA A 196 -6.81 -4.70 11.14
CA ALA A 196 -6.11 -5.95 11.43
C ALA A 196 -4.65 -5.71 11.85
N SER A 197 -3.97 -4.74 11.25
CA SER A 197 -2.59 -4.37 11.64
C SER A 197 -2.49 -3.76 13.04
N VAL A 198 -3.46 -2.91 13.41
CA VAL A 198 -3.56 -2.34 14.75
C VAL A 198 -3.87 -3.43 15.77
N LEU A 199 -4.82 -4.33 15.46
CA LEU A 199 -5.17 -5.44 16.34
C LEU A 199 -4.02 -6.45 16.48
N ALA A 200 -3.26 -6.73 15.44
CA ALA A 200 -2.11 -7.62 15.51
C ALA A 200 -0.98 -7.05 16.38
N THR A 201 -0.77 -5.73 16.33
CA THR A 201 0.30 -5.06 17.10
C THR A 201 -0.11 -4.76 18.54
N PHE A 202 -1.32 -4.27 18.79
CA PHE A 202 -1.85 -3.96 20.12
C PHE A 202 -2.56 -5.14 20.80
N GLY A 203 -2.81 -6.23 20.10
CA GLY A 203 -3.51 -7.42 20.61
C GLY A 203 -2.94 -7.95 21.94
N PRO A 204 -1.61 -8.15 22.06
CA PRO A 204 -1.01 -8.58 23.33
C PRO A 204 -1.26 -7.60 24.48
N ALA A 205 -1.23 -6.28 24.21
CA ALA A 205 -1.48 -5.26 25.22
C ALA A 205 -2.95 -5.24 25.66
N ILE A 206 -3.87 -5.39 24.71
CA ILE A 206 -5.31 -5.45 24.96
C ILE A 206 -5.66 -6.69 25.79
N ILE A 207 -5.12 -7.86 25.43
CA ILE A 207 -5.34 -9.12 26.16
C ILE A 207 -4.80 -9.01 27.59
N TYR A 208 -3.57 -8.52 27.76
CA TYR A 208 -2.98 -8.34 29.09
C TYR A 208 -3.82 -7.41 29.98
N HIS A 209 -4.27 -6.27 29.45
CA HIS A 209 -5.12 -5.35 30.19
C HIS A 209 -6.50 -5.93 30.49
N ALA A 210 -7.07 -6.72 29.58
CA ALA A 210 -8.35 -7.39 29.78
C ALA A 210 -8.31 -8.39 30.94
N GLU A 211 -7.22 -9.16 31.06
CA GLU A 211 -7.03 -10.16 32.12
C GLU A 211 -6.63 -9.55 33.47
N THR A 212 -5.66 -8.62 33.47
CA THR A 212 -5.08 -8.10 34.71
C THR A 212 -5.85 -6.91 35.29
N ARG A 213 -6.58 -6.16 34.45
CA ARG A 213 -7.28 -4.89 34.79
C ARG A 213 -6.39 -3.86 35.50
N ARG A 214 -5.07 -3.94 35.30
CA ARG A 214 -4.07 -3.05 35.91
C ARG A 214 -3.27 -2.32 34.84
N ALA A 215 -2.88 -1.09 35.18
CA ALA A 215 -2.02 -0.24 34.35
C ALA A 215 -0.57 -0.32 34.83
N ASP A 216 0.00 -1.52 34.83
CA ASP A 216 1.35 -1.78 35.32
C ASP A 216 2.42 -1.41 34.28
N ALA A 217 3.69 -1.33 34.71
CA ALA A 217 4.83 -1.03 33.82
C ALA A 217 4.91 -1.98 32.62
N ILE A 218 4.49 -3.23 32.76
CA ILE A 218 4.45 -4.23 31.68
C ILE A 218 3.50 -3.80 30.57
N LEU A 219 2.31 -3.26 30.89
CA LEU A 219 1.36 -2.77 29.90
C LEU A 219 1.96 -1.61 29.11
N TRP A 220 2.63 -0.67 29.79
CA TRP A 220 3.30 0.45 29.14
C TRP A 220 4.43 -0.01 28.22
N VAL A 221 5.21 -1.02 28.61
CA VAL A 221 6.23 -1.63 27.75
C VAL A 221 5.59 -2.27 26.52
N LEU A 222 4.49 -3.01 26.67
CA LEU A 222 3.76 -3.62 25.56
C LEU A 222 3.18 -2.56 24.61
N CYS A 223 2.57 -1.50 25.14
CA CYS A 223 2.05 -0.38 24.34
C CYS A 223 3.17 0.35 23.60
N GLY A 224 4.31 0.59 24.26
CA GLY A 224 5.49 1.18 23.63
C GLY A 224 6.00 0.30 22.48
N ALA A 225 6.15 -1.01 22.71
CA ALA A 225 6.55 -1.95 21.67
C ALA A 225 5.56 -1.99 20.50
N ALA A 226 4.25 -2.01 20.76
CA ALA A 226 3.22 -1.94 19.73
C ALA A 226 3.33 -0.65 18.90
N GLY A 227 3.56 0.49 19.54
CA GLY A 227 3.78 1.77 18.86
C GLY A 227 5.00 1.78 17.94
N PHE A 228 6.09 1.08 18.29
CA PHE A 228 7.27 0.93 17.43
C PHE A 228 7.07 -0.02 16.25
N VAL A 229 6.30 -1.09 16.44
CA VAL A 229 6.04 -2.09 15.39
C VAL A 229 4.95 -1.61 14.41
N LEU A 230 4.01 -0.77 14.87
CA LEU A 230 2.86 -0.32 14.08
C LEU A 230 3.23 0.32 12.74
N PRO A 231 4.18 1.28 12.61
CA PRO A 231 4.52 1.88 11.32
C PRO A 231 5.03 0.85 10.31
N MET A 232 5.80 -0.14 10.77
CA MET A 232 6.27 -1.23 9.91
C MET A 232 5.18 -2.22 9.54
N ALA A 233 4.25 -2.51 10.46
CA ALA A 233 3.07 -3.31 10.18
C ALA A 233 2.17 -2.63 9.14
N LEU A 234 1.95 -1.32 9.29
CA LEU A 234 1.16 -0.50 8.37
C LEU A 234 1.80 -0.47 6.98
N LEU A 235 3.12 -0.25 6.90
CA LEU A 235 3.86 -0.28 5.64
C LEU A 235 3.77 -1.67 4.97
N GLY A 236 3.95 -2.74 5.74
CA GLY A 236 3.85 -4.11 5.23
C GLY A 236 2.46 -4.41 4.66
N VAL A 237 1.41 -4.01 5.38
CA VAL A 237 0.03 -4.19 4.93
C VAL A 237 -0.29 -3.34 3.71
N ALA A 238 0.13 -2.07 3.70
CA ALA A 238 -0.07 -1.18 2.56
C ALA A 238 0.69 -1.65 1.30
N MET A 239 1.82 -2.36 1.45
CA MET A 239 2.57 -2.89 0.31
C MET A 239 2.05 -4.21 -0.22
N TYR A 240 1.61 -5.11 0.66
CA TYR A 240 1.27 -6.48 0.27
C TYR A 240 -0.23 -6.70 0.07
N GLU A 241 -1.11 -5.82 0.55
CA GLU A 241 -2.59 -5.96 0.50
C GLU A 241 -3.10 -7.34 0.97
N ASP A 242 -2.30 -8.02 1.79
CA ASP A 242 -2.49 -9.42 2.18
C ASP A 242 -2.15 -9.61 3.65
N VAL A 243 -2.84 -10.58 4.28
CA VAL A 243 -2.56 -11.03 5.65
C VAL A 243 -1.14 -11.61 5.79
N ARG A 244 -0.50 -11.99 4.67
CA ARG A 244 0.91 -12.41 4.65
C ARG A 244 1.88 -11.30 5.04
N GLY A 245 1.50 -10.03 4.84
CA GLY A 245 2.24 -8.87 5.34
C GLY A 245 2.32 -8.80 6.87
N LEU A 246 1.39 -9.45 7.57
CA LEU A 246 1.29 -9.50 9.04
C LEU A 246 2.07 -10.65 9.68
N ASN A 247 2.99 -11.30 8.96
CA ASN A 247 3.82 -12.34 9.56
C ASN A 247 4.62 -11.77 10.75
N PRO A 248 4.34 -12.21 12.00
CA PRO A 248 4.90 -11.61 13.20
C PRO A 248 6.42 -11.72 13.24
N VAL A 249 6.99 -12.82 12.70
CA VAL A 249 8.44 -13.04 12.67
C VAL A 249 9.11 -12.01 11.74
N ARG A 250 8.52 -11.76 10.56
CA ARG A 250 9.07 -10.79 9.60
C ARG A 250 8.96 -9.36 10.11
N LEU A 251 7.85 -9.02 10.76
CA LEU A 251 7.63 -7.70 11.36
C LEU A 251 8.63 -7.41 12.47
N ILE A 252 8.85 -8.36 13.38
CA ILE A 252 9.82 -8.19 14.48
C ILE A 252 11.23 -8.04 13.92
N VAL A 253 11.64 -8.88 12.96
CA VAL A 253 12.99 -8.79 12.35
C VAL A 253 13.18 -7.47 11.61
N SER A 254 12.18 -7.00 10.86
CA SER A 254 12.24 -5.71 10.14
C SER A 254 12.32 -4.53 11.12
N THR A 255 11.51 -4.57 12.18
CA THR A 255 11.50 -3.54 13.22
C THR A 255 12.87 -3.50 13.91
N LEU A 256 13.43 -4.64 14.31
CA LEU A 256 14.76 -4.69 14.95
C LEU A 256 15.89 -4.20 14.04
N LYS A 257 15.81 -4.44 12.73
CA LYS A 257 16.81 -3.93 11.77
C LYS A 257 16.76 -2.41 11.61
N THR A 258 15.58 -1.81 11.74
CA THR A 258 15.39 -0.36 11.57
C THR A 258 15.49 0.42 12.86
N LEU A 259 15.25 -0.23 14.01
CA LEU A 259 15.37 0.34 15.35
C LEU A 259 16.68 1.11 15.59
N PRO A 260 17.89 0.58 15.30
CA PRO A 260 19.13 1.32 15.55
C PRO A 260 19.24 2.60 14.71
N GLN A 261 18.71 2.62 13.48
CA GLN A 261 18.77 3.82 12.64
C GLN A 261 17.85 4.93 13.16
N TYR A 262 16.69 4.58 13.73
CA TYR A 262 15.75 5.54 14.31
C TYR A 262 16.15 5.99 15.72
N THR A 263 16.61 5.07 16.58
CA THR A 263 17.02 5.41 17.96
C THR A 263 18.32 6.19 18.04
N ILE A 264 19.22 6.06 17.05
CA ILE A 264 20.43 6.90 16.97
C ILE A 264 20.11 8.30 16.44
N ARG A 265 19.13 8.44 15.53
CA ARG A 265 18.74 9.74 14.96
C ARG A 265 17.80 10.55 15.86
N ALA A 266 16.93 9.91 16.63
CA ALA A 266 16.00 10.56 17.55
C ALA A 266 16.65 11.49 18.60
N PRO A 267 17.74 11.11 19.30
CA PRO A 267 18.40 12.01 20.25
C PRO A 267 19.14 13.16 19.55
N PHE A 268 19.58 12.97 18.31
CA PHE A 268 20.22 14.04 17.51
C PHE A 268 19.23 15.16 17.16
N CYS A 269 17.92 14.86 17.06
CA CYS A 269 16.86 15.85 16.87
C CYS A 269 16.45 16.59 18.16
N TYR A 270 16.78 16.07 19.35
CA TYR A 270 16.50 16.75 20.63
C TYR A 270 17.65 17.67 21.07
N LEU A 271 18.83 17.52 20.46
CA LEU A 271 20.05 18.28 20.76
C LEU A 271 20.32 19.46 19.80
N LEU A 272 19.48 19.64 18.78
CA LEU A 272 19.60 20.68 17.75
C LEU A 272 18.36 21.57 17.76
#